data_AF-B0WNE7-F1
#
_entry.id   AF-B0WNE7-F1
#
_cell.length_a   1.000
_cell.length_b   1.000
_cell.length_c   1.000
_cell.angle_alpha   90.00
_cell.angle_beta   90.00
_cell.angle_gamma   90.00
#
_symmetry.space_group_name_H-M   'P 1'
#
loop_
_entity.id
_entity.type
_entity.pdbx_description
1 polymer ?
#
loop_
_entity_poly.entity_id
_entity_poly.type
_entity_poly.pdbx_seq_one_letter_code
_entity_poly.pdbx_strand_id
1 'polypeptide(L)'
;MFSKWLAIALVATLVPSWASAQFGFLEEFNNQLAEYSNETEPVLQHLREWNTALIREFNRELLLQFGRMIPTFRENDAAFLELVQNYEGISEECRDEVLMLRALYLLFQTWDIQGCAYYAWYGVDQDSNGRFWPFHNPFARENSRAAYQVVQTLGRSSLLDHEADLRYELEQELEYYRNMRDGQTDVLWDEIAAHADTADVIYGELNRCREWAEYMQLGDHDYMLGYLERDCYQGESTGTTPETTEPAE
;
A
#
# COMPACT_ATOMS: atom_id res chain seq x y z
N MET A 1 49.40 45.16 -10.85
CA MET A 1 48.27 44.25 -10.51
C MET A 1 48.69 42.97 -9.78
N PHE A 2 49.96 42.78 -9.40
CA PHE A 2 50.42 41.56 -8.71
C PHE A 2 50.48 41.63 -7.17
N SER A 3 50.47 42.82 -6.55
CA SER A 3 50.60 42.93 -5.08
C SER A 3 49.32 42.62 -4.28
N LYS A 4 48.14 42.70 -4.92
CA LYS A 4 46.86 42.40 -4.26
C LYS A 4 46.60 40.90 -4.08
N TRP A 5 47.19 40.06 -4.94
CA TRP A 5 47.05 38.60 -4.88
C TRP A 5 48.04 37.95 -3.89
N LEU A 6 49.20 38.58 -3.67
CA LEU A 6 50.16 38.14 -2.65
C LEU A 6 49.63 38.32 -1.22
N ALA A 7 48.81 39.35 -0.97
CA ALA A 7 48.23 39.59 0.36
C ALA A 7 47.17 38.54 0.75
N ILE A 8 46.43 37.98 -0.21
CA ILE A 8 45.42 36.94 0.06
C ILE A 8 46.10 35.59 0.29
N ALA A 9 47.19 35.29 -0.42
CA ALA A 9 47.98 34.08 -0.19
C ALA A 9 48.75 34.09 1.14
N LEU A 10 49.14 35.27 1.65
CA LEU A 10 49.83 35.40 2.94
C LEU A 10 48.88 35.27 4.14
N VAL A 11 47.60 35.63 3.99
CA VAL A 11 46.60 35.50 5.07
C VAL A 11 46.11 34.05 5.21
N ALA A 12 46.09 33.28 4.12
CA ALA A 12 45.75 31.84 4.16
C ALA A 12 46.87 30.95 4.74
N THR A 13 48.11 31.45 4.84
CA THR A 13 49.28 30.69 5.34
C THR A 13 49.68 31.04 6.77
N LEU A 14 48.97 31.97 7.40
CA LEU A 14 49.16 32.40 8.79
C LEU A 14 47.97 32.08 9.69
N VAL A 15 47.18 31.05 9.36
CA VAL A 15 46.42 30.37 10.41
C VAL A 15 47.47 29.71 11.30
N PRO A 16 47.62 30.10 12.58
CA PRO A 16 48.59 29.49 13.45
C PRO A 16 48.28 28.00 13.50
N SER A 17 49.26 27.15 13.24
CA SER A 17 49.22 25.68 13.43
C SER A 17 48.84 25.22 14.85
N TRP A 18 48.55 26.19 15.73
CA TRP A 18 48.23 26.10 17.14
C TRP A 18 46.71 26.05 17.30
N ALA A 19 45.98 26.82 16.47
CA ALA A 19 44.52 26.77 16.38
C ALA A 19 44.03 25.45 15.76
N SER A 20 44.77 24.90 14.80
CA SER A 20 44.50 23.55 14.25
C SER A 20 44.73 22.44 15.28
N ALA A 21 45.64 22.62 16.24
CA ALA A 21 45.88 21.65 17.31
C ALA A 21 44.85 21.76 18.44
N GLN A 22 44.38 22.97 18.77
CA GLN A 22 43.44 23.22 19.86
C GLN A 22 42.03 22.68 19.56
N PHE A 23 41.57 22.77 18.30
CA PHE A 23 40.22 22.36 17.90
C PHE A 23 40.17 21.08 17.06
N GLY A 24 41.27 20.31 17.01
CA GLY A 24 41.35 19.08 16.22
C GLY A 24 40.30 18.02 16.59
N PHE A 25 39.76 18.07 17.81
CA PHE A 25 38.66 17.18 18.22
C PHE A 25 37.35 17.43 17.45
N LEU A 26 37.10 18.66 17.00
CA LEU A 26 35.91 18.96 16.20
C LEU A 26 36.00 18.28 14.84
N GLU A 27 37.18 18.26 14.25
CA GLU A 27 37.45 17.52 13.01
C GLU A 27 37.30 16.02 13.23
N GLU A 28 37.82 15.50 14.35
CA GLU A 28 37.66 14.09 14.73
C GLU A 28 36.18 13.69 14.88
N PHE A 29 35.38 14.45 15.64
CA PHE A 29 33.94 14.18 15.77
C PHE A 29 33.21 14.34 14.45
N ASN A 30 33.56 15.36 13.65
CA ASN A 30 32.94 15.57 12.34
C ASN A 30 33.20 14.38 11.41
N ASN A 31 34.42 13.85 11.41
CA ASN A 31 34.77 12.67 10.63
C ASN A 31 34.03 11.43 11.11
N GLN A 32 33.94 11.19 12.43
CA GLN A 32 33.21 10.03 12.98
C GLN A 32 31.70 10.09 12.69
N LEU A 33 31.09 11.27 12.79
CA LEU A 33 29.68 11.48 12.49
C LEU A 33 29.39 11.41 10.98
N ALA A 34 30.30 11.89 10.15
CA ALA A 34 30.20 11.76 8.69
C ALA A 34 30.37 10.29 8.25
N GLU A 35 31.32 9.56 8.85
CA GLU A 35 31.51 8.13 8.64
C GLU A 35 30.24 7.35 9.01
N TYR A 36 29.69 7.59 10.20
CA TYR A 36 28.41 7.03 10.62
C TYR A 36 27.32 7.25 9.56
N SER A 37 27.19 8.49 9.08
CA SER A 37 26.13 8.85 8.13
C SER A 37 26.32 8.15 6.77
N ASN A 38 27.57 8.11 6.29
CA ASN A 38 27.95 7.43 5.05
C ASN A 38 27.80 5.91 5.11
N GLU A 39 28.01 5.29 6.27
CA GLU A 39 27.79 3.85 6.47
C GLU A 39 26.30 3.50 6.57
N THR A 40 25.51 4.38 7.20
CA THR A 40 24.10 4.13 7.49
C THR A 40 23.20 4.38 6.27
N GLU A 41 23.48 5.40 5.46
CA GLU A 41 22.64 5.77 4.32
C GLU A 41 22.44 4.60 3.32
N PRO A 42 23.49 3.86 2.90
CA PRO A 42 23.32 2.71 2.01
C PRO A 42 22.46 1.60 2.62
N VAL A 43 22.50 1.40 3.95
CA VAL A 43 21.68 0.40 4.64
C VAL A 43 20.20 0.80 4.59
N LEU A 44 19.88 2.06 4.92
CA LEU A 44 18.51 2.56 4.84
C LEU A 44 17.97 2.50 3.40
N GLN A 45 18.80 2.88 2.42
CA GLN A 45 18.43 2.77 1.00
C GLN A 45 18.18 1.33 0.58
N HIS A 46 19.00 0.38 1.03
CA HIS A 46 18.81 -1.04 0.74
C HIS A 46 17.48 -1.57 1.30
N LEU A 47 17.15 -1.22 2.56
CA LEU A 47 15.89 -1.60 3.19
C LEU A 47 14.69 -1.00 2.46
N ARG A 48 14.82 0.26 2.01
CA ARG A 48 13.80 0.95 1.21
C ARG A 48 13.53 0.24 -0.11
N GLU A 49 14.57 -0.23 -0.78
CA GLU A 49 14.47 -0.99 -2.03
C GLU A 49 13.76 -2.32 -1.80
N TRP A 50 14.13 -3.06 -0.74
CA TRP A 50 13.45 -4.30 -0.36
C TRP A 50 11.97 -4.10 -0.06
N ASN A 51 11.64 -3.11 0.77
CA ASN A 51 10.27 -2.73 1.08
C ASN A 51 9.44 -2.47 -0.20
N THR A 52 10.01 -1.66 -1.10
CA THR A 52 9.35 -1.31 -2.36
C THR A 52 9.16 -2.53 -3.27
N ALA A 53 10.16 -3.41 -3.34
CA ALA A 53 10.08 -4.63 -4.15
C ALA A 53 9.01 -5.59 -3.62
N LEU A 54 8.88 -5.73 -2.30
CA LEU A 54 7.88 -6.60 -1.67
C LEU A 54 6.45 -6.09 -1.94
N ILE A 55 6.20 -4.80 -1.70
CA ILE A 55 4.90 -4.17 -1.99
C ILE A 55 4.55 -4.30 -3.48
N ARG A 56 5.54 -4.19 -4.37
CA ARG A 56 5.33 -4.38 -5.81
C ARG A 56 4.90 -5.80 -6.15
N GLU A 57 5.52 -6.79 -5.53
CA GLU A 57 5.14 -8.19 -5.75
C GLU A 57 3.72 -8.46 -5.25
N PHE A 58 3.34 -7.88 -4.11
CA PHE A 58 1.98 -8.00 -3.61
C PHE A 58 0.94 -7.38 -4.55
N ASN A 59 1.22 -6.18 -5.08
CA ASN A 59 0.34 -5.58 -6.08
C ASN A 59 0.24 -6.47 -7.35
N ARG A 60 1.34 -7.07 -7.79
CA ARG A 60 1.35 -7.99 -8.93
C ARG A 60 0.45 -9.20 -8.67
N GLU A 61 0.60 -9.85 -7.53
CA GLU A 61 -0.17 -11.04 -7.19
C GLU A 61 -1.67 -10.73 -6.98
N LEU A 62 -2.04 -9.58 -6.40
CA LEU A 62 -3.44 -9.14 -6.37
C LEU A 62 -4.04 -8.96 -7.77
N LEU A 63 -3.31 -8.32 -8.69
CA LEU A 63 -3.74 -8.19 -10.07
C LEU A 63 -3.92 -9.54 -10.76
N LEU A 64 -3.09 -10.52 -10.45
CA LEU A 64 -3.26 -11.90 -10.95
C LEU A 64 -4.50 -12.57 -10.39
N GLN A 65 -4.86 -12.31 -9.12
CA GLN A 65 -6.12 -12.81 -8.56
C GLN A 65 -7.32 -12.21 -9.29
N PHE A 66 -7.35 -10.90 -9.54
CA PHE A 66 -8.40 -10.28 -10.35
C PHE A 66 -8.41 -10.83 -11.78
N GLY A 67 -7.23 -11.06 -12.36
CA GLY A 67 -7.07 -11.66 -13.68
C GLY A 67 -7.59 -13.09 -13.80
N ARG A 68 -7.66 -13.86 -12.70
CA ARG A 68 -8.32 -15.17 -12.64
C ARG A 68 -9.82 -15.07 -12.38
N MET A 69 -10.19 -14.14 -11.51
CA MET A 69 -11.56 -13.96 -11.04
C MET A 69 -12.52 -13.48 -12.14
N ILE A 70 -12.15 -12.41 -12.86
CA ILE A 70 -13.04 -11.78 -13.85
C ILE A 70 -13.41 -12.73 -15.01
N PRO A 71 -12.48 -13.54 -15.57
CA PRO A 71 -12.84 -14.56 -16.56
C PRO A 71 -13.90 -15.55 -16.08
N THR A 72 -13.77 -16.09 -14.87
CA THR A 72 -14.77 -17.03 -14.30
C THR A 72 -16.17 -16.40 -14.28
N PHE A 73 -16.30 -15.17 -13.80
CA PHE A 73 -17.58 -14.45 -13.80
C PHE A 73 -18.17 -14.30 -15.21
N ARG A 74 -17.33 -14.00 -16.20
CA ARG A 74 -17.75 -13.87 -17.60
C ARG A 74 -18.16 -15.20 -18.21
N GLU A 75 -17.45 -16.27 -17.89
CA GLU A 75 -17.76 -17.63 -18.35
C GLU A 75 -19.11 -18.10 -17.78
N ASN A 76 -19.34 -17.87 -16.48
CA ASN A 76 -20.61 -18.19 -15.83
C ASN A 76 -21.79 -17.43 -16.48
N ASP A 77 -21.64 -16.14 -16.74
CA ASP A 77 -22.66 -15.32 -17.40
C ASP A 77 -22.90 -15.72 -18.86
N ALA A 78 -21.84 -16.07 -19.59
CA ALA A 78 -21.96 -16.55 -20.96
C ALA A 78 -22.72 -17.88 -21.03
N ALA A 79 -22.43 -18.81 -20.12
CA ALA A 79 -23.15 -20.08 -20.01
C ALA A 79 -24.64 -19.88 -19.66
N PHE A 80 -24.93 -18.97 -18.72
CA PHE A 80 -26.30 -18.61 -18.39
C PHE A 80 -27.03 -17.99 -19.59
N LEU A 81 -26.39 -17.06 -20.32
CA LEU A 81 -26.97 -16.46 -21.51
C LEU A 81 -27.28 -17.50 -22.60
N GLU A 82 -26.37 -18.44 -22.85
CA GLU A 82 -26.60 -19.53 -23.80
C GLU A 82 -27.81 -20.39 -23.39
N LEU A 83 -27.93 -20.71 -22.10
CA LEU A 83 -29.08 -21.44 -21.57
C LEU A 83 -30.38 -20.66 -21.81
N VAL A 84 -30.43 -19.38 -21.43
CA VAL A 84 -31.60 -18.52 -21.65
C VAL A 84 -31.97 -18.47 -23.12
N GLN A 85 -31.02 -18.31 -24.04
CA GLN A 85 -31.28 -18.20 -25.49
C GLN A 85 -31.79 -19.50 -26.12
N ASN A 86 -31.38 -20.65 -25.59
CA ASN A 86 -31.78 -21.95 -26.13
C ASN A 86 -32.97 -22.58 -25.39
N TYR A 87 -33.48 -21.92 -24.34
CA TYR A 87 -34.62 -22.44 -23.58
C TYR A 87 -35.90 -22.47 -24.44
N GLU A 88 -36.53 -23.63 -24.55
CA GLU A 88 -37.73 -23.86 -25.37
C GLU A 88 -39.01 -23.76 -24.52
N GLY A 89 -40.16 -23.55 -25.16
CA GLY A 89 -41.47 -23.61 -24.49
C GLY A 89 -41.85 -22.38 -23.67
N ILE A 90 -41.21 -21.23 -23.92
CA ILE A 90 -41.48 -19.93 -23.29
C ILE A 90 -41.87 -18.88 -24.33
N SER A 91 -42.54 -17.83 -23.89
CA SER A 91 -42.84 -16.67 -24.73
C SER A 91 -41.58 -15.83 -24.99
N GLU A 92 -41.58 -15.08 -26.10
CA GLU A 92 -40.53 -14.11 -26.41
C GLU A 92 -40.49 -12.97 -25.37
N GLU A 93 -41.66 -12.58 -24.86
CA GLU A 93 -41.78 -11.57 -23.80
C GLU A 93 -41.09 -12.02 -22.49
N CYS A 94 -41.30 -13.27 -22.06
CA CYS A 94 -40.62 -13.79 -20.88
C CYS A 94 -39.11 -13.86 -21.08
N ARG A 95 -38.66 -14.26 -22.27
CA ARG A 95 -37.22 -14.25 -22.61
C ARG A 95 -36.62 -12.86 -22.50
N ASP A 96 -37.28 -11.85 -23.06
CA ASP A 96 -36.84 -10.45 -23.00
C ASP A 96 -36.81 -9.92 -21.55
N GLU A 97 -37.80 -10.29 -20.74
CA GLU A 97 -37.83 -9.94 -19.32
C GLU A 97 -36.64 -10.53 -18.55
N VAL A 98 -36.32 -11.81 -18.77
CA VAL A 98 -35.15 -12.47 -18.17
C VAL A 98 -33.84 -11.83 -18.64
N LEU A 99 -33.74 -11.45 -19.92
CA LEU A 99 -32.55 -10.75 -20.44
C LEU A 99 -32.41 -9.34 -19.84
N MET A 100 -33.52 -8.64 -19.57
CA MET A 100 -33.51 -7.37 -18.87
C MET A 100 -33.07 -7.55 -17.40
N LEU A 101 -33.57 -8.56 -16.70
CA LEU A 101 -33.13 -8.90 -15.34
C LEU A 101 -31.64 -9.23 -15.32
N ARG A 102 -31.15 -10.03 -16.27
CA ARG A 102 -29.72 -10.34 -16.41
C ARG A 102 -28.87 -9.08 -16.49
N ALA A 103 -29.28 -8.11 -17.32
CA ALA A 103 -28.55 -6.85 -17.45
C ALA A 103 -28.47 -6.07 -16.12
N LEU A 104 -29.54 -6.12 -15.31
CA LEU A 104 -29.55 -5.53 -13.96
C LEU A 104 -28.61 -6.29 -13.00
N TYR A 105 -28.67 -7.61 -12.96
CA TYR A 105 -27.82 -8.40 -12.08
C TYR A 105 -26.33 -8.33 -12.47
N LEU A 106 -26.01 -8.16 -13.75
CA LEU A 106 -24.64 -7.87 -14.20
C LEU A 106 -24.10 -6.53 -13.67
N LEU A 107 -24.97 -5.54 -13.45
CA LEU A 107 -24.58 -4.29 -12.80
C LEU A 107 -24.21 -4.54 -11.33
N PHE A 108 -25.01 -5.33 -10.59
CA PHE A 108 -24.71 -5.70 -9.21
C PHE A 108 -23.43 -6.53 -9.11
N GLN A 109 -23.24 -7.49 -10.01
CA GLN A 109 -22.01 -8.27 -10.09
C GLN A 109 -20.77 -7.38 -10.33
N THR A 110 -20.92 -6.33 -11.15
CA THR A 110 -19.86 -5.36 -11.36
C THR A 110 -19.53 -4.61 -10.07
N TRP A 111 -20.54 -4.24 -9.27
CA TRP A 111 -20.32 -3.62 -7.96
C TRP A 111 -19.65 -4.57 -6.97
N ASP A 112 -19.99 -5.85 -6.96
CA ASP A 112 -19.35 -6.84 -6.09
C ASP A 112 -17.86 -6.99 -6.43
N ILE A 113 -17.53 -7.11 -7.73
CA ILE A 113 -16.14 -7.16 -8.20
C ILE A 113 -15.38 -5.88 -7.80
N GLN A 114 -16.00 -4.71 -7.99
CA GLN A 114 -15.42 -3.43 -7.59
C GLN A 114 -15.22 -3.33 -6.08
N GLY A 115 -16.16 -3.86 -5.28
CA GLY A 115 -16.07 -3.93 -3.83
C GLY A 115 -14.87 -4.78 -3.39
N CYS A 116 -14.72 -5.98 -3.96
CA CYS A 116 -13.56 -6.83 -3.70
C CYS A 116 -12.25 -6.12 -4.05
N ALA A 117 -12.21 -5.41 -5.18
CA ALA A 117 -11.05 -4.63 -5.60
C ALA A 117 -10.73 -3.48 -4.64
N TYR A 118 -11.76 -2.75 -4.20
CA TYR A 118 -11.61 -1.64 -3.28
C TYR A 118 -11.02 -2.09 -1.93
N TYR A 119 -11.56 -3.15 -1.32
CA TYR A 119 -11.06 -3.61 -0.03
C TYR A 119 -9.65 -4.18 -0.09
N ALA A 120 -9.32 -4.93 -1.15
CA ALA A 120 -7.97 -5.43 -1.37
C ALA A 120 -6.97 -4.26 -1.55
N TRP A 121 -7.32 -3.28 -2.37
CA TRP A 121 -6.51 -2.06 -2.55
C TRP A 121 -6.35 -1.29 -1.23
N TYR A 122 -7.44 -1.08 -0.49
CA TYR A 122 -7.42 -0.35 0.77
C TYR A 122 -6.49 -1.02 1.80
N GLY A 123 -6.54 -2.35 1.91
CA GLY A 123 -5.63 -3.11 2.76
C GLY A 123 -4.17 -2.88 2.39
N VAL A 124 -3.82 -2.95 1.10
CA VAL A 124 -2.46 -2.70 0.62
C VAL A 124 -2.03 -1.26 0.84
N ASP A 125 -2.93 -0.29 0.63
CA ASP A 125 -2.64 1.13 0.86
C ASP A 125 -2.32 1.41 2.33
N GLN A 126 -3.11 0.86 3.26
CA GLN A 126 -2.87 0.97 4.70
C GLN A 126 -1.53 0.33 5.09
N ASP A 127 -1.25 -0.86 4.58
CA ASP A 127 -0.01 -1.60 4.86
C ASP A 127 1.22 -0.88 4.30
N SER A 128 1.14 -0.41 3.05
CA SER A 128 2.23 0.26 2.32
C SER A 128 2.63 1.58 2.97
N ASN A 129 1.67 2.32 3.54
CA ASN A 129 1.91 3.64 4.12
C ASN A 129 2.04 3.62 5.64
N GLY A 130 1.38 2.68 6.32
CA GLY A 130 1.25 2.64 7.78
C GLY A 130 2.35 1.89 8.52
N ARG A 131 3.27 1.23 7.80
CA ARG A 131 4.32 0.40 8.40
C ARG A 131 5.72 0.99 8.27
N PHE A 132 6.46 0.58 7.24
CA PHE A 132 7.88 0.88 7.05
C PHE A 132 8.19 2.38 7.12
N TRP A 133 7.41 3.23 6.44
CA TRP A 133 7.71 4.66 6.32
C TRP A 133 7.66 5.45 7.64
N PRO A 134 6.67 5.23 8.53
CA PRO A 134 6.66 5.78 9.88
C PRO A 134 7.96 5.61 10.67
N PHE A 135 8.68 4.50 10.49
CA PHE A 135 9.96 4.23 11.17
C PHE A 135 11.15 4.69 10.34
N HIS A 136 11.14 4.41 9.04
CA HIS A 136 12.23 4.76 8.13
C HIS A 136 12.47 6.27 8.07
N ASN A 137 11.41 7.07 7.95
CA ASN A 137 11.54 8.51 7.72
C ASN A 137 12.19 9.26 8.90
N PRO A 138 11.86 8.96 10.16
CA PRO A 138 12.66 9.42 11.30
C PRO A 138 14.12 9.00 11.23
N PHE A 139 14.43 7.72 10.98
CA PHE A 139 15.82 7.24 10.93
C PHE A 139 16.64 7.91 9.82
N ALA A 140 16.08 8.05 8.62
CA ALA A 140 16.75 8.75 7.52
C ALA A 140 17.02 10.23 7.83
N ARG A 141 16.10 10.88 8.55
CA ARG A 141 16.29 12.28 8.99
C ARG A 141 17.38 12.39 10.04
N GLU A 142 17.40 11.48 11.01
CA GLU A 142 18.43 11.42 12.04
C GLU A 142 19.80 11.11 11.46
N ASN A 143 19.86 10.20 10.47
CA ASN A 143 21.07 9.93 9.70
C ASN A 143 21.61 11.17 8.99
N SER A 144 20.72 11.94 8.36
CA SER A 144 21.09 13.22 7.73
C SER A 144 21.54 14.26 8.75
N ARG A 145 20.96 14.27 9.95
CA ARG A 145 21.31 15.21 11.02
C ARG A 145 22.72 14.96 11.55
N ALA A 146 23.12 13.69 11.69
CA ALA A 146 24.42 13.30 12.22
C ALA A 146 25.58 14.02 11.50
N ALA A 147 25.53 14.10 10.16
CA ALA A 147 26.56 14.75 9.35
C ALA A 147 26.77 16.25 9.65
N TYR A 148 25.79 16.91 10.28
CA TYR A 148 25.85 18.32 10.65
C TYR A 148 25.92 18.56 12.16
N GLN A 149 25.99 17.51 12.97
CA GLN A 149 25.85 17.61 14.42
C GLN A 149 26.92 18.51 15.03
N VAL A 150 28.18 18.43 14.58
CA VAL A 150 29.25 19.32 15.07
C VAL A 150 28.89 20.79 14.89
N VAL A 151 28.39 21.18 13.71
CA VAL A 151 27.96 22.56 13.43
C VAL A 151 26.77 22.95 14.30
N GLN A 152 25.83 22.03 14.52
CA GLN A 152 24.65 22.28 15.37
C GLN A 152 25.03 22.50 16.84
N THR A 153 25.99 21.73 17.36
CA THR A 153 26.51 21.90 18.72
C THR A 153 27.25 23.22 18.86
N LEU A 154 28.11 23.58 17.89
CA LEU A 154 28.80 24.87 17.85
C LEU A 154 27.85 26.08 17.72
N GLY A 155 26.72 25.91 17.05
CA GLY A 155 25.69 26.95 16.96
C GLY A 155 24.98 27.23 18.29
N ARG A 156 25.01 26.29 19.24
CA ARG A 156 24.35 26.39 20.55
C ARG A 156 25.30 26.78 21.68
N SER A 157 26.58 26.43 21.54
CA SER A 157 27.59 26.56 22.60
C SER A 157 28.80 27.39 22.15
N SER A 158 29.30 28.29 23.02
CA SER A 158 30.50 29.08 22.75
C SER A 158 31.77 28.24 22.92
N LEU A 159 32.58 28.14 21.86
CA LEU A 159 33.87 27.44 21.85
C LEU A 159 34.88 27.95 22.89
N LEU A 160 34.79 29.23 23.26
CA LEU A 160 35.84 29.91 24.02
C LEU A 160 35.76 29.67 25.54
N ASP A 161 34.60 29.29 26.05
CA ASP A 161 34.35 29.20 27.50
C ASP A 161 34.04 27.77 27.99
N HIS A 162 33.73 26.83 27.08
CA HIS A 162 33.14 25.52 27.43
C HIS A 162 33.68 24.35 26.58
N GLU A 163 34.99 24.27 26.32
CA GLU A 163 35.57 23.18 25.50
C GLU A 163 35.24 21.78 26.06
N ALA A 164 35.37 21.59 27.38
CA ALA A 164 35.10 20.30 28.03
C ALA A 164 33.62 19.88 27.87
N ASP A 165 32.70 20.82 28.05
CA ASP A 165 31.27 20.56 27.90
C ASP A 165 30.91 20.26 26.44
N LEU A 166 31.56 20.95 25.49
CA LEU A 166 31.37 20.72 24.06
C LEU A 166 31.83 19.32 23.64
N ARG A 167 32.99 18.88 24.14
CA ARG A 167 33.48 17.51 23.91
C ARG A 167 32.53 16.48 24.48
N TYR A 168 32.06 16.69 25.71
CA TYR A 168 31.14 15.79 26.38
C TYR A 168 29.78 15.70 25.65
N GLU A 169 29.26 16.82 25.15
CA GLU A 169 28.03 16.83 24.34
C GLU A 169 28.22 16.08 23.02
N LEU A 170 29.31 16.32 22.29
CA LEU A 170 29.59 15.62 21.03
C LEU A 170 29.82 14.11 21.23
N GLU A 171 30.41 13.71 22.35
CA GLU A 171 30.56 12.30 22.71
C GLU A 171 29.20 11.64 22.96
N GLN A 172 28.29 12.30 23.68
CA GLN A 172 26.93 11.80 23.88
C GLN A 172 26.15 11.70 22.57
N GLU A 173 26.26 12.68 21.68
CA GLU A 173 25.59 12.65 20.38
C GLU A 173 26.14 11.51 19.50
N LEU A 174 27.46 11.31 19.50
CA LEU A 174 28.07 10.19 18.79
C LEU A 174 27.61 8.84 19.34
N GLU A 175 27.53 8.69 20.66
CA GLU A 175 27.01 7.48 21.31
C GLU A 175 25.53 7.26 20.97
N TYR A 176 24.71 8.32 20.97
CA TYR A 176 23.31 8.28 20.55
C TYR A 176 23.17 7.73 19.13
N TYR A 177 23.94 8.24 18.18
CA TYR A 177 23.90 7.77 16.79
C TYR A 177 24.35 6.32 16.67
N ARG A 178 25.46 5.94 17.32
CA ARG A 178 25.94 4.54 17.32
C ARG A 178 24.88 3.57 17.83
N ASN A 179 24.21 3.90 18.94
CA ASN A 179 23.15 3.09 19.51
C ASN A 179 21.90 3.03 18.61
N MET A 180 21.56 4.15 17.94
CA MET A 180 20.44 4.19 17.00
C MET A 180 20.64 3.25 15.81
N ARG A 181 21.85 3.19 15.25
CA ARG A 181 22.13 2.35 14.06
C ARG A 181 21.87 0.87 14.30
N ASP A 182 22.24 0.36 15.45
CA ASP A 182 22.08 -1.07 15.71
C ASP A 182 20.58 -1.41 15.91
N GLY A 183 19.80 -0.53 16.54
CA GLY A 183 18.36 -0.75 16.74
C GLY A 183 17.49 -0.47 15.51
N GLN A 184 17.86 0.47 14.64
CA GLN A 184 17.00 0.87 13.51
C GLN A 184 16.86 -0.22 12.45
N THR A 185 17.93 -0.97 12.18
CA THR A 185 17.93 -1.98 11.13
C THR A 185 17.01 -3.14 11.49
N ASP A 186 17.02 -3.57 12.75
CA ASP A 186 16.13 -4.63 13.24
C ASP A 186 14.67 -4.20 13.15
N VAL A 187 14.35 -2.99 13.63
CA VAL A 187 12.99 -2.44 13.55
C VAL A 187 12.49 -2.39 12.10
N LEU A 188 13.31 -1.92 11.17
CA LEU A 188 12.91 -1.83 9.76
C LEU A 188 12.77 -3.21 9.10
N TRP A 189 13.59 -4.19 9.47
CA TRP A 189 13.42 -5.56 8.99
C TRP A 189 12.16 -6.21 9.54
N ASP A 190 11.83 -5.99 10.82
CA ASP A 190 10.60 -6.49 11.43
C ASP A 190 9.37 -5.93 10.71
N GLU A 191 9.36 -4.62 10.39
CA GLU A 191 8.28 -4.02 9.60
C GLU A 191 8.22 -4.57 8.16
N ILE A 192 9.37 -4.83 7.53
CA ILE A 192 9.41 -5.47 6.20
C ILE A 192 8.87 -6.90 6.27
N ALA A 193 9.21 -7.67 7.30
CA ALA A 193 8.75 -9.04 7.46
C ALA A 193 7.23 -9.10 7.72
N ALA A 194 6.71 -8.16 8.50
CA ALA A 194 5.30 -8.09 8.86
C ALA A 194 4.36 -7.80 7.67
N HIS A 195 4.89 -7.33 6.54
CA HIS A 195 4.15 -7.23 5.28
C HIS A 195 3.60 -8.60 4.83
N ALA A 196 4.31 -9.70 5.07
CA ALA A 196 3.85 -11.04 4.71
C ALA A 196 2.55 -11.42 5.46
N ASP A 197 2.49 -11.16 6.77
CA ASP A 197 1.31 -11.45 7.58
C ASP A 197 0.10 -10.63 7.12
N THR A 198 0.30 -9.34 6.82
CA THR A 198 -0.77 -8.49 6.29
C THR A 198 -1.24 -9.00 4.91
N ALA A 199 -0.31 -9.39 4.05
CA ALA A 199 -0.63 -9.89 2.73
C ALA A 199 -1.48 -11.16 2.79
N ASP A 200 -1.15 -12.11 3.66
CA ASP A 200 -1.94 -13.33 3.86
C ASP A 200 -3.40 -13.01 4.24
N VAL A 201 -3.61 -12.00 5.10
CA VAL A 201 -4.96 -11.54 5.46
C VAL A 201 -5.67 -10.94 4.24
N ILE A 202 -5.04 -10.02 3.52
CA ILE A 202 -5.63 -9.35 2.35
C ILE A 202 -5.98 -10.38 1.26
N TYR A 203 -5.08 -11.33 0.97
CA TYR A 203 -5.35 -12.40 0.01
C TYR A 203 -6.48 -13.31 0.46
N GLY A 204 -6.50 -13.69 1.74
CA GLY A 204 -7.56 -14.49 2.30
C GLY A 204 -8.93 -13.81 2.18
N GLU A 205 -8.99 -12.51 2.45
CA GLU A 205 -10.20 -11.70 2.31
C GLU A 205 -10.62 -11.53 0.84
N LEU A 206 -9.69 -11.26 -0.07
CA LEU A 206 -9.97 -11.19 -1.50
C LEU A 206 -10.52 -12.52 -2.02
N ASN A 207 -9.91 -13.65 -1.63
CA ASN A 207 -10.38 -14.96 -2.05
C ASN A 207 -11.78 -15.26 -1.51
N ARG A 208 -12.07 -14.91 -0.25
CA ARG A 208 -13.41 -15.04 0.32
C ARG A 208 -14.43 -14.16 -0.41
N CYS A 209 -14.05 -12.93 -0.76
CA CYS A 209 -14.89 -12.00 -1.51
C CYS A 209 -15.20 -12.56 -2.90
N ARG A 210 -14.20 -13.14 -3.58
CA ARG A 210 -14.37 -13.85 -4.86
C ARG A 210 -15.41 -14.97 -4.74
N GLU A 211 -15.21 -15.88 -3.78
CA GLU A 211 -16.10 -17.03 -3.58
C GLU A 211 -17.52 -16.60 -3.27
N TRP A 212 -17.68 -15.56 -2.44
CA TRP A 212 -18.98 -14.99 -2.12
C TRP A 212 -19.66 -14.36 -3.33
N ALA A 213 -18.93 -13.54 -4.08
CA ALA A 213 -19.47 -12.89 -5.28
C ALA A 213 -19.85 -13.92 -6.36
N GLU A 214 -19.08 -15.01 -6.50
CA GLU A 214 -19.42 -16.12 -7.41
C GLU A 214 -20.68 -16.86 -6.95
N TYR A 215 -20.78 -17.14 -5.64
CA TYR A 215 -21.99 -17.72 -5.06
C TYR A 215 -23.23 -16.86 -5.32
N MET A 216 -23.13 -15.54 -5.15
CA MET A 216 -24.22 -14.60 -5.43
C MET A 216 -24.60 -14.62 -6.90
N GLN A 217 -23.63 -14.56 -7.82
CA GLN A 217 -23.88 -14.62 -9.26
C GLN A 217 -24.67 -15.87 -9.65
N LEU A 218 -24.24 -17.04 -9.17
CA LEU A 218 -24.89 -18.30 -9.49
C LEU A 218 -26.30 -18.37 -8.89
N GLY A 219 -26.50 -17.83 -7.68
CA GLY A 219 -27.82 -17.70 -7.08
C GLY A 219 -28.76 -16.78 -7.88
N ASP A 220 -28.24 -15.68 -8.42
CA ASP A 220 -29.00 -14.77 -9.28
C ASP A 220 -29.38 -15.44 -10.61
N HIS A 221 -28.46 -16.21 -11.20
CA HIS A 221 -28.75 -17.04 -12.37
C HIS A 221 -29.86 -18.06 -12.07
N ASP A 222 -29.76 -18.81 -10.97
CA ASP A 222 -30.77 -19.81 -10.57
C ASP A 222 -32.14 -19.15 -10.35
N TYR A 223 -32.17 -17.98 -9.72
CA TYR A 223 -33.39 -17.19 -9.54
C TYR A 223 -34.04 -16.84 -10.89
N MET A 224 -33.25 -16.34 -11.85
CA MET A 224 -33.75 -15.99 -13.18
C MET A 224 -34.19 -17.22 -13.98
N LEU A 225 -33.48 -18.35 -13.87
CA LEU A 225 -33.91 -19.62 -14.47
C LEU A 225 -35.26 -20.06 -13.91
N GLY A 226 -35.50 -19.91 -12.61
CA GLY A 226 -36.80 -20.21 -12.01
C GLY A 226 -37.95 -19.32 -12.53
N TYR A 227 -37.68 -18.11 -13.01
CA TYR A 227 -38.67 -17.29 -13.73
C TYR A 227 -38.91 -17.84 -15.14
N LEU A 228 -37.82 -18.14 -15.85
CA LEU A 228 -37.84 -18.70 -17.20
C LEU A 228 -38.64 -20.01 -17.26
N GLU A 229 -38.40 -20.93 -16.32
CA GLU A 229 -39.07 -22.24 -16.23
C GLU A 229 -40.59 -22.14 -16.04
N ARG A 230 -41.09 -21.02 -15.52
CA ARG A 230 -42.52 -20.77 -15.26
C ARG A 230 -43.15 -19.83 -16.29
N ASP A 231 -42.48 -19.60 -17.42
CA ASP A 231 -42.89 -18.64 -18.45
C ASP A 231 -43.26 -17.28 -17.84
N CYS A 232 -42.43 -16.84 -16.88
CA CYS A 232 -42.58 -15.57 -16.15
C CYS A 232 -43.98 -15.39 -15.53
N TYR A 233 -44.59 -16.49 -15.08
CA TYR A 233 -45.93 -16.57 -14.49
C TYR A 233 -47.09 -16.22 -15.44
N GLN A 234 -46.85 -16.11 -16.76
CA GLN A 234 -47.90 -15.82 -17.73
C GLN A 234 -48.92 -16.96 -17.88
N GLY A 235 -48.59 -18.18 -17.44
CA GLY A 235 -49.49 -19.34 -17.42
C GLY A 235 -50.52 -19.39 -16.27
N GLU A 236 -50.38 -18.57 -15.22
CA GLU A 236 -51.23 -18.65 -14.01
C GLU A 236 -52.44 -17.69 -14.01
N SER A 237 -52.62 -16.88 -15.07
CA SER A 237 -53.66 -15.84 -15.13
C SER A 237 -55.02 -16.29 -15.69
N THR A 238 -55.22 -17.57 -16.02
CA THR A 238 -56.52 -18.08 -16.53
C THR A 238 -57.36 -18.76 -15.44
N GLY A 239 -57.50 -18.09 -14.29
CA GLY A 239 -58.47 -18.45 -13.26
C GLY A 239 -59.88 -17.98 -13.63
N THR A 240 -60.68 -18.94 -14.08
CA THR A 240 -62.08 -18.85 -14.50
C THR A 240 -62.95 -17.96 -13.61
N THR A 241 -63.59 -16.93 -14.19
CA THR A 241 -64.72 -16.24 -13.58
C THR A 241 -65.81 -17.28 -13.28
N PRO A 242 -66.35 -17.38 -12.05
CA PRO A 242 -67.50 -18.26 -11.81
C PRO A 242 -68.71 -17.67 -12.54
N GLU A 243 -69.20 -18.38 -13.54
CA GLU A 243 -70.48 -18.12 -14.17
C GLU A 243 -71.57 -18.31 -13.11
N THR A 244 -72.08 -17.20 -12.57
CA THR A 244 -73.23 -17.20 -11.66
C THR A 244 -74.47 -17.55 -12.46
N THR A 245 -74.82 -18.83 -12.53
CA THR A 245 -76.17 -19.27 -12.91
C THR A 245 -77.14 -18.92 -11.78
N GLU A 246 -77.97 -17.93 -12.05
CA GLU A 246 -79.16 -17.55 -11.28
C GLU A 246 -80.19 -18.68 -11.36
N PRO A 247 -80.75 -19.19 -10.24
CA PRO A 247 -81.84 -20.14 -10.29
C PRO A 247 -83.17 -19.39 -10.50
N ALA A 248 -83.92 -19.82 -11.50
CA ALA A 248 -85.31 -19.44 -11.69
C ALA A 248 -86.19 -20.08 -10.59
N GLU A 249 -86.89 -19.25 -9.83
CA GLU A 249 -88.16 -19.56 -9.17
C GLU A 249 -89.17 -18.42 -9.40
#